data_AF-A0AAW1EBK6-F1
#
_entry.id   AF-A0AAW1EBK6-F1
#
_cell.length_a   1.000
_cell.length_b   1.000
_cell.length_c   1.000
_cell.angle_alpha   90.00
_cell.angle_beta   90.00
_cell.angle_gamma   90.00
#
_symmetry.space_group_name_H-M   'P 1'
#
loop_
_entity.id
_entity.type
_entity.pdbx_description
1 polymer ?
#
loop_
_entity_poly.entity_id
_entity_poly.type
_entity_poly.pdbx_seq_one_letter_code
_entity_poly.pdbx_strand_id
1 'polypeptide(L)'
;MHFHICTPLNPRQAMVKRLSVVNLENFRRQYTRRRWKLSFRIVALCNHLTRIMKKRPKLPEQDGRDCESDQEEEIQKIRPRSRKRSSTS
;
A
#
# COMPACT_ATOMS: atom_id res chain seq x y z
N MET A 1 -30.54 -4.52 -18.95
CA MET A 1 -30.29 -3.06 -18.95
C MET A 1 -29.46 -2.72 -20.19
N HIS A 2 -29.99 -1.90 -21.09
CA HIS A 2 -29.27 -1.48 -22.30
C HIS A 2 -28.70 -0.09 -22.09
N PHE A 3 -27.37 0.07 -22.11
CA PHE A 3 -26.72 1.35 -21.90
C PHE A 3 -26.43 2.01 -23.25
N HIS A 4 -27.16 3.09 -23.56
CA HIS A 4 -27.05 3.82 -24.84
C HIS A 4 -25.67 4.45 -25.10
N ILE A 5 -24.81 4.53 -24.09
CA ILE A 5 -23.41 4.97 -24.22
C ILE A 5 -22.57 3.88 -24.91
N CYS A 6 -22.84 2.60 -24.63
CA CYS A 6 -22.15 1.48 -25.27
C CYS A 6 -22.70 1.27 -26.69
N THR A 7 -24.02 1.33 -26.84
CA THR A 7 -24.78 1.10 -28.08
C THR A 7 -25.64 2.33 -28.42
N PRO A 8 -25.10 3.31 -29.17
CA PRO A 8 -25.84 4.52 -29.53
C PRO A 8 -27.00 4.18 -30.47
N LEU A 9 -28.19 4.71 -30.15
CA LEU A 9 -29.43 4.45 -30.90
C LEU A 9 -29.65 5.39 -32.08
N ASN A 10 -28.94 6.53 -32.09
CA ASN A 10 -29.10 7.54 -33.13
C ASN A 10 -27.75 8.23 -33.47
N PRO A 11 -27.63 8.86 -34.65
CA PRO A 11 -26.40 9.50 -35.10
C PRO A 11 -25.90 10.60 -34.15
N ARG A 12 -26.81 11.32 -33.50
CA ARG A 12 -26.48 12.36 -32.52
C ARG A 12 -25.74 11.78 -31.31
N GLN A 13 -26.21 10.66 -30.75
CA GLN A 13 -25.52 9.97 -29.64
C GLN A 13 -24.14 9.46 -30.07
N ALA A 14 -24.04 8.89 -31.27
CA ALA A 14 -22.75 8.43 -31.82
C ALA A 14 -21.76 9.61 -31.97
N MET A 15 -22.23 10.77 -32.45
CA MET A 15 -21.41 11.97 -32.58
C MET A 15 -20.93 12.49 -31.23
N VAL A 16 -21.82 12.61 -30.24
CA VAL A 16 -21.45 13.06 -28.87
C VAL A 16 -20.40 12.13 -28.26
N LYS A 17 -20.56 10.81 -28.41
CA LYS A 17 -19.56 9.84 -27.94
C LYS A 17 -18.22 9.99 -28.64
N ARG A 18 -18.21 10.19 -29.97
CA ARG A 18 -16.98 10.37 -30.76
C ARG A 18 -16.22 11.64 -30.40
N LEU A 19 -16.93 12.71 -30.07
CA LEU A 19 -16.33 14.01 -29.75
C LEU A 19 -15.94 14.15 -28.28
N SER A 20 -16.54 13.35 -27.39
CA SER A 20 -16.18 13.34 -25.98
C SER A 20 -14.76 12.81 -25.78
N VAL A 21 -13.95 13.54 -25.01
CA VAL A 21 -12.58 13.16 -24.64
C VAL A 21 -12.47 12.87 -23.15
N VAL A 22 -11.62 11.91 -22.79
CA VAL A 22 -11.30 11.65 -21.39
C VAL A 22 -10.14 12.55 -20.98
N ASN A 23 -10.23 13.15 -19.79
CA ASN A 23 -9.11 13.87 -19.20
C ASN A 23 -8.01 12.89 -18.76
N LEU A 24 -7.06 12.65 -19.66
CA LEU A 24 -5.94 11.71 -19.44
C LEU A 24 -5.00 12.17 -18.34
N GLU A 25 -4.84 13.47 -18.13
CA GLU A 25 -3.98 14.02 -17.09
C GLU A 25 -4.51 13.64 -15.70
N ASN A 26 -5.79 13.89 -15.45
CA ASN A 26 -6.43 13.51 -14.19
C ASN A 26 -6.42 12.00 -14.01
N PHE A 27 -6.73 11.24 -15.07
CA PHE A 27 -6.74 9.78 -15.02
C PHE A 27 -5.37 9.22 -14.61
N ARG A 28 -4.29 9.68 -15.23
CA ARG A 28 -2.92 9.29 -14.88
C ARG A 28 -2.57 9.70 -13.45
N ARG A 29 -2.88 10.93 -13.05
CA ARG A 29 -2.63 11.43 -11.69
C ARG A 29 -3.32 10.57 -10.63
N GLN A 30 -4.57 10.16 -10.86
CA GLN A 30 -5.31 9.30 -9.94
C GLN A 30 -4.80 7.87 -9.93
N TYR A 31 -4.48 7.30 -11.10
CA TYR A 31 -3.87 5.97 -11.18
C TYR A 31 -2.57 5.89 -10.40
N THR A 32 -1.69 6.88 -10.57
CA THR A 32 -0.45 7.03 -9.80
C THR A 32 -0.78 7.09 -8.30
N ARG A 33 -1.65 8.00 -7.85
CA ARG A 33 -2.04 8.10 -6.42
C ARG A 33 -2.54 6.79 -5.85
N ARG A 34 -3.36 6.03 -6.59
CA ARG A 34 -3.87 4.73 -6.16
C ARG A 34 -2.75 3.71 -6.00
N ARG A 35 -1.81 3.64 -6.95
CA ARG A 35 -0.62 2.77 -6.84
C ARG A 35 0.22 3.12 -5.63
N TRP A 36 0.55 4.40 -5.45
CA TRP A 36 1.32 4.88 -4.29
C TRP A 36 0.63 4.55 -2.96
N LYS A 37 -0.69 4.76 -2.88
CA LYS A 37 -1.48 4.41 -1.69
C LYS A 37 -1.45 2.91 -1.38
N LEU A 38 -1.53 2.06 -2.40
CA LEU A 38 -1.41 0.61 -2.22
C LEU A 38 0.00 0.21 -1.78
N SER A 39 1.04 0.71 -2.43
CA SER A 39 2.43 0.46 -2.06
C SER A 39 2.71 0.84 -0.61
N PHE A 40 2.24 2.02 -0.17
CA PHE A 40 2.36 2.44 1.23
C PHE A 40 1.66 1.49 2.20
N ARG A 41 0.44 1.04 1.85
CA ARG A 41 -0.31 0.08 2.67
C ARG A 41 0.40 -1.26 2.79
N ILE A 42 0.99 -1.76 1.70
CA ILE A 42 1.75 -3.02 1.70
C ILE A 42 2.95 -2.89 2.63
N VAL A 43 3.76 -1.84 2.48
CA VAL A 43 4.94 -1.62 3.33
C VAL A 43 4.53 -1.46 4.80
N ALA A 44 3.45 -0.72 5.08
CA ALA A 44 2.94 -0.56 6.44
C ALA A 44 2.49 -1.90 7.05
N LEU A 45 1.81 -2.76 6.26
CA LEU A 45 1.41 -4.10 6.69
C LEU A 45 2.63 -4.98 6.98
N CYS A 46 3.60 -5.04 6.07
CA CYS A 46 4.85 -5.79 6.28
C CYS A 46 5.53 -5.36 7.58
N ASN A 47 5.69 -4.05 7.79
CA ASN A 47 6.29 -3.49 9.00
C ASN A 47 5.50 -3.85 10.27
N HIS A 48 4.16 -3.83 10.18
CA HIS A 48 3.29 -4.23 11.28
C HIS A 48 3.46 -5.71 11.63
N LEU A 49 3.49 -6.59 10.61
CA LEU A 49 3.69 -8.02 10.79
C LEU A 49 5.08 -8.33 11.36
N THR A 50 6.15 -7.71 10.85
CA THR A 50 7.50 -7.86 11.40
C THR A 50 7.54 -7.49 12.88
N ARG A 51 6.83 -6.42 13.28
CA ARG A 51 6.73 -6.03 14.70
C ARG A 51 5.99 -7.05 15.54
N ILE A 52 4.90 -7.62 15.04
CA ILE A 52 4.14 -8.66 15.76
C ILE A 52 4.98 -9.93 15.91
N MET A 53 5.64 -10.38 14.84
CA MET A 53 6.48 -11.57 14.86
C MET A 53 7.67 -11.41 15.82
N LYS A 54 8.34 -10.25 15.81
CA LYS A 54 9.45 -9.95 16.74
C LYS A 54 9.00 -9.73 18.20
N LYS A 55 7.72 -9.41 18.43
CA LYS A 55 7.14 -9.17 19.77
C LYS A 55 6.49 -10.42 20.38
N ARG A 56 6.52 -11.58 19.72
CA ARG A 56 6.14 -12.84 20.36
C ARG A 56 7.00 -12.96 21.63
N PRO A 57 6.41 -13.06 22.83
CA PRO A 57 7.19 -13.43 24.01
C PRO A 57 7.84 -14.78 23.69
N LYS A 58 9.12 -14.94 24.04
CA LYS A 58 9.72 -16.27 24.13
C LYS A 58 8.79 -17.08 25.03
N LEU A 59 7.95 -17.94 24.44
CA LEU A 59 7.27 -18.95 25.23
C LEU A 59 8.38 -19.76 25.91
N PRO A 60 8.23 -20.16 27.19
CA PRO A 60 9.12 -21.15 27.76
C PRO A 60 9.11 -22.36 26.84
N GLU A 61 10.32 -22.73 26.44
CA GLU A 61 10.73 -23.89 25.66
C GLU A 61 9.85 -25.10 25.98
N GLN A 62 8.94 -25.46 25.07
CA GLN A 62 8.46 -26.82 24.97
C GLN A 62 9.11 -27.44 23.74
N ASP A 63 10.17 -28.17 24.03
CA ASP A 63 10.72 -29.33 23.33
C ASP A 63 10.06 -29.64 21.97
N GLY A 64 10.77 -29.37 20.87
CA GLY A 64 10.19 -29.57 19.55
C GLY A 64 11.02 -29.09 18.37
N ARG A 65 12.19 -29.73 18.19
CA ARG A 65 13.01 -29.81 16.97
C ARG A 65 13.87 -28.58 16.63
N ASP A 66 15.12 -28.79 16.99
CA ASP A 66 16.34 -28.23 16.44
C ASP A 66 16.26 -27.94 14.93
N CYS A 67 16.42 -26.67 14.58
CA CYS A 67 16.78 -26.23 13.22
C CYS A 67 17.86 -25.17 13.40
N GLU A 68 19.05 -25.63 13.76
CA GLU A 68 20.28 -24.86 13.76
C GLU A 68 20.60 -24.43 12.32
N SER A 69 20.58 -23.13 12.05
CA SER A 69 21.13 -22.56 10.83
C SER A 69 21.66 -21.15 11.13
N ASP A 70 22.99 -21.10 11.22
CA ASP A 70 23.92 -19.96 11.24
C ASP A 70 23.45 -18.61 11.78
N GLN A 71 24.00 -18.24 12.93
CA GLN A 71 24.04 -16.87 13.46
C GLN A 71 25.11 -16.06 12.74
N GLU A 72 24.72 -15.13 11.84
CA GLU A 72 25.59 -14.00 11.49
C GLU A 72 25.28 -12.76 12.35
N GLU A 73 26.36 -12.08 12.73
CA GLU A 73 26.50 -11.09 13.79
C GLU A 73 25.63 -9.82 13.72
N GLU A 74 25.20 -9.41 14.90
CA GLU A 74 25.14 -8.06 15.47
C GLU A 74 25.32 -6.84 14.54
N ILE A 75 24.22 -6.18 14.14
CA ILE A 75 24.23 -4.72 13.87
C ILE A 75 23.02 -4.01 14.50
N GLN A 76 23.28 -3.52 15.72
CA GLN A 76 22.91 -2.21 16.28
C GLN A 76 21.43 -1.82 16.48
N LYS A 77 21.13 -1.58 17.75
CA LYS A 77 19.89 -1.11 18.37
C LYS A 77 19.35 0.17 17.70
N ILE A 78 18.28 0.06 16.92
CA ILE A 78 17.50 1.22 16.45
C ILE A 78 16.68 1.78 17.62
N ARG A 79 17.17 2.84 18.27
CA ARG A 79 16.40 3.66 19.22
C ARG A 79 15.33 4.46 18.45
N PRO A 80 14.05 4.46 18.87
CA PRO A 80 13.06 5.36 18.29
C PRO A 80 13.35 6.82 18.72
N ARG A 81 13.56 7.71 17.74
CA ARG A 81 13.74 9.16 17.95
C ARG A 81 12.41 9.75 18.43
N SER A 82 12.37 10.25 19.67
CA SER A 82 11.23 11.06 20.13
C SER A 82 11.22 12.38 19.35
N ARG A 83 10.12 12.64 18.65
CA ARG A 83 9.91 13.87 17.90
C ARG A 83 9.59 14.97 18.92
N LYS A 84 10.58 15.80 19.28
CA LYS A 84 10.33 17.01 20.08
C LYS A 84 9.49 17.97 19.23
N ARG A 85 8.27 18.25 19.67
CA ARG A 85 7.38 19.26 19.09
C ARG A 85 7.80 20.60 19.67
N SER A 86 8.37 21.49 18.85
CA SER A 86 8.71 22.85 19.28
C SER A 86 7.43 23.67 19.30
N SER A 87 7.06 24.18 20.48
CA SER A 87 6.13 25.30 20.61
C SER A 87 6.94 26.57 20.37
N THR A 88 6.51 27.44 19.47
CA THR A 88 6.90 28.86 19.54
C THR A 88 5.63 29.65 19.79
N SER A 89 5.75 30.62 20.69
CA SER A 89 4.79 31.70 20.89
C SER A 89 4.89 32.72 19.76
#